data_AF-A0A2N0RZ24-F1
#
_entry.id   AF-A0A2N0RZ24-F1
#
_cell.length_a   1.000
_cell.length_b   1.000
_cell.length_c   1.000
_cell.angle_alpha   90.00
_cell.angle_beta   90.00
_cell.angle_gamma   90.00
#
_symmetry.space_group_name_H-M   'P 1'
#
loop_
_entity.id
_entity.type
_entity.pdbx_description
1 polymer ?
#
loop_
_entity_poly.entity_id
_entity_poly.type
_entity_poly.pdbx_seq_one_letter_code
_entity_poly.pdbx_strand_id
1 'polypeptide(L)'
;MIAGGTGITPMLQLIKYHLNYLNQSPNRNFKLFLLFANETISDIFYFKYLEHLIAASNGKLKITYILTRPPSNWEELSGHINEDILCKWLSNNYIPDGLDQVTENENSTYYMKRYMQALIQDSKHTIKLITCGPPLMIDSIEESLNNIGFPINDKAIFIR
;
A
#
# COMPACT_ATOMS: atom_id res chain seq x y z
N MET A 1 2.13 -2.04 1.67
CA MET A 1 3.45 -2.24 1.03
C MET A 1 3.51 -1.36 -0.20
N ILE A 2 4.65 -0.71 -0.46
CA ILE A 2 4.90 0.06 -1.68
C ILE A 2 6.19 -0.46 -2.30
N ALA A 3 6.16 -0.84 -3.58
CA ALA A 3 7.32 -1.39 -4.27
C ALA A 3 7.56 -0.65 -5.58
N GLY A 4 8.83 -0.45 -5.94
CA GLY A 4 9.25 0.04 -7.25
C GLY A 4 10.16 -0.96 -7.96
N GLY A 5 9.80 -1.41 -9.17
CA GLY A 5 10.61 -2.34 -9.97
C GLY A 5 11.05 -3.59 -9.18
N THR A 6 12.36 -3.81 -9.07
CA THR A 6 12.95 -4.95 -8.36
C THR A 6 12.72 -4.95 -6.85
N GLY A 7 12.30 -3.82 -6.27
CA GLY A 7 11.88 -3.68 -4.87
C GLY A 7 10.67 -4.53 -4.48
N ILE A 8 10.04 -5.21 -5.45
CA ILE A 8 9.01 -6.23 -5.21
C ILE A 8 9.52 -7.44 -4.42
N THR A 9 10.81 -7.77 -4.54
CA THR A 9 11.38 -9.01 -3.99
C THR A 9 11.16 -9.19 -2.47
N PRO A 10 11.47 -8.20 -1.60
CA PRO A 10 11.14 -8.32 -0.17
C PRO A 10 9.63 -8.42 0.08
N MET A 11 8.79 -7.75 -0.72
CA MET A 11 7.33 -7.83 -0.58
C MET A 11 6.82 -9.23 -0.92
N LEU A 12 7.39 -9.86 -1.95
CA LEU A 12 7.05 -11.21 -2.37
C LEU A 12 7.32 -12.23 -1.25
N GLN A 13 8.41 -12.05 -0.51
CA GLN A 13 8.75 -12.91 0.64
C GLN A 13 7.71 -12.77 1.76
N LEU A 14 7.34 -11.53 2.11
CA LEU A 14 6.32 -11.25 3.11
C LEU A 14 4.94 -11.79 2.72
N ILE A 15 4.54 -11.60 1.45
CA ILE A 15 3.29 -12.12 0.91
C ILE A 15 3.26 -13.64 1.03
N LYS A 16 4.29 -14.33 0.53
CA LYS A 16 4.40 -15.79 0.61
C LYS A 16 4.33 -16.29 2.05
N TYR A 17 5.07 -15.65 2.95
CA TYR A 17 5.06 -15.98 4.37
C TYR A 17 3.63 -15.93 4.90
N HIS A 18 2.96 -14.78 4.81
CA HIS A 18 1.62 -14.64 5.37
C HIS A 18 0.57 -15.56 4.71
N LEU A 19 0.64 -15.77 3.39
CA LEU A 19 -0.29 -16.66 2.69
C LEU A 19 -0.06 -18.14 3.05
N ASN A 20 1.19 -18.59 3.20
CA ASN A 20 1.47 -19.97 3.62
C ASN A 20 0.95 -20.26 5.03
N TYR A 21 1.04 -19.28 5.94
CA TYR A 21 0.53 -19.41 7.30
C TYR A 21 -0.99 -19.45 7.38
N LEU A 22 -1.74 -18.99 6.37
CA LEU A 22 -3.20 -19.14 6.33
C LEU A 22 -3.62 -20.61 6.42
N ASN A 23 -2.89 -21.50 5.74
CA ASN A 23 -3.17 -22.93 5.76
C ASN A 23 -2.99 -23.55 7.15
N GLN A 24 -2.17 -22.93 8.01
CA GLN A 24 -1.86 -23.41 9.35
C GLN A 24 -2.74 -22.76 10.42
N SER A 25 -3.28 -21.58 10.17
CA SER A 25 -4.08 -20.81 11.13
C SER A 25 -5.15 -19.95 10.43
N PRO A 26 -6.30 -20.56 10.04
CA PRO A 26 -7.32 -19.89 9.23
C PRO A 26 -7.96 -18.66 9.89
N ASN A 27 -7.92 -18.57 11.22
CA ASN A 27 -8.53 -17.49 11.99
C ASN A 27 -7.65 -16.22 12.06
N ARG A 28 -6.44 -16.21 11.46
CA ARG A 28 -5.57 -15.04 11.50
C ARG A 28 -6.17 -13.92 10.64
N ASN A 29 -6.50 -12.80 11.28
CA ASN A 29 -7.01 -11.63 10.60
C ASN A 29 -5.85 -10.72 10.16
N PHE A 30 -5.43 -10.86 8.89
CA PHE A 30 -4.55 -9.89 8.24
C PHE A 30 -5.13 -9.50 6.87
N LYS A 31 -4.65 -8.38 6.34
CA LYS A 31 -4.84 -7.98 4.94
C LYS A 31 -3.51 -7.42 4.41
N LEU A 32 -3.18 -7.75 3.18
CA LEU A 32 -1.99 -7.30 2.49
C LEU A 32 -2.41 -6.43 1.31
N PHE A 33 -1.84 -5.22 1.27
CA PHE A 33 -2.04 -4.28 0.18
C PHE A 33 -0.68 -3.91 -0.40
N LEU A 34 -0.54 -4.00 -1.72
CA LEU A 34 0.67 -3.63 -2.43
C LEU A 34 0.36 -2.55 -3.47
N LEU A 35 1.02 -1.40 -3.38
CA LEU A 35 1.12 -0.42 -4.46
C LEU A 35 2.41 -0.70 -5.24
N PHE A 36 2.29 -1.18 -6.48
CA PHE A 36 3.44 -1.62 -7.27
C PHE A 36 3.70 -0.69 -8.46
N ALA A 37 4.76 0.11 -8.35
CA ALA A 37 5.19 1.08 -9.33
C ALA A 37 6.20 0.50 -10.33
N ASN A 38 5.92 0.69 -11.62
CA ASN A 38 6.79 0.32 -12.72
C ASN A 38 6.69 1.38 -13.84
N GLU A 39 7.59 1.32 -14.83
CA GLU A 39 7.50 2.26 -15.96
C GLU A 39 6.40 1.81 -16.93
N THR A 40 6.46 0.56 -17.39
CA THR A 40 5.49 -0.04 -18.31
C THR A 40 4.94 -1.35 -17.76
N ILE A 41 3.89 -1.89 -18.41
CA ILE A 41 3.33 -3.20 -18.03
C ILE A 41 4.34 -4.35 -18.19
N SER A 42 5.25 -4.25 -19.17
CA SER A 42 6.31 -5.25 -19.39
C SER A 42 7.39 -5.26 -18.30
N ASP A 43 7.51 -4.18 -17.53
CA ASP A 43 8.49 -4.07 -16.44
C ASP A 43 7.98 -4.70 -15.15
N ILE A 44 6.70 -5.11 -15.09
CA ILE A 44 6.12 -5.72 -13.90
C ILE A 44 6.69 -7.13 -13.72
N PHE A 45 7.67 -7.24 -12.83
CA PHE A 45 8.24 -8.52 -12.44
C PHE A 45 7.18 -9.45 -11.85
N TYR A 46 7.25 -10.73 -12.23
CA TYR A 46 6.41 -11.80 -11.70
C TYR A 46 4.89 -11.59 -11.90
N PHE A 47 4.46 -10.82 -12.90
CA PHE A 47 3.03 -10.50 -13.10
C PHE A 47 2.09 -11.71 -12.98
N LYS A 48 2.28 -12.76 -13.80
CA LYS A 48 1.43 -13.97 -13.74
C LYS A 48 1.43 -14.66 -12.37
N TYR A 49 2.56 -14.60 -11.67
CA TYR A 49 2.69 -15.20 -10.35
C TYR A 49 1.98 -14.35 -9.28
N LEU A 50 2.04 -13.02 -9.38
CA LEU A 50 1.29 -12.11 -8.53
C LEU A 50 -0.22 -12.32 -8.70
N GLU A 51 -0.72 -12.44 -9.93
CA GLU A 51 -2.12 -12.75 -10.23
C GLU A 51 -2.56 -14.08 -9.60
N HIS A 52 -1.71 -15.11 -9.69
CA HIS A 52 -1.95 -16.39 -9.01
C HIS A 52 -2.04 -16.22 -7.49
N LEU A 53 -1.14 -15.44 -6.87
CA LEU A 53 -1.18 -15.18 -5.43
C LEU A 53 -2.44 -14.41 -5.02
N ILE A 54 -2.88 -13.43 -5.81
CA ILE A 54 -4.14 -12.70 -5.56
C ILE A 54 -5.32 -13.68 -5.54
N ALA A 55 -5.45 -14.50 -6.59
CA ALA A 55 -6.53 -15.49 -6.71
C ALA A 55 -6.52 -16.51 -5.56
N ALA A 56 -5.33 -16.98 -5.16
CA ALA A 56 -5.16 -17.93 -4.07
C ALA A 56 -5.34 -17.31 -2.67
N SER A 57 -5.33 -15.98 -2.54
CA SER A 57 -5.34 -15.30 -1.24
C SER A 57 -6.71 -15.23 -0.56
N ASN A 58 -7.79 -15.63 -1.23
CA ASN A 58 -9.17 -15.49 -0.74
C ASN A 58 -9.48 -14.05 -0.26
N GLY A 59 -9.06 -13.06 -1.05
CA GLY A 59 -9.26 -11.63 -0.76
C GLY A 59 -8.32 -11.04 0.30
N LYS A 60 -7.32 -11.79 0.77
CA LYS A 60 -6.32 -11.32 1.74
C LYS A 60 -5.21 -10.49 1.12
N LEU A 61 -4.97 -10.62 -0.19
CA LEU A 61 -4.01 -9.84 -0.95
C LEU A 61 -4.73 -9.01 -2.02
N LYS A 62 -4.42 -7.72 -2.06
CA LYS A 62 -4.79 -6.83 -3.15
C LYS A 62 -3.55 -6.09 -3.64
N ILE A 63 -3.39 -6.01 -4.96
CA ILE A 63 -2.32 -5.26 -5.62
C ILE A 63 -2.96 -4.15 -6.44
N THR A 64 -2.43 -2.94 -6.30
CA THR A 64 -2.73 -1.78 -7.14
C THR A 64 -1.48 -1.47 -7.92
N TYR A 65 -1.60 -1.44 -9.25
CA TYR A 65 -0.48 -1.14 -10.14
C TYR A 65 -0.47 0.35 -10.47
N ILE A 66 0.74 0.93 -10.55
CA ILE A 66 0.93 2.30 -11.05
C ILE A 66 2.02 2.32 -12.11
N LEU A 67 1.71 2.92 -13.26
CA LEU A 67 2.62 3.00 -14.41
C LEU A 67 2.92 4.45 -14.81
N THR A 68 4.20 4.78 -14.98
CA THR A 68 4.60 6.11 -15.51
C THR A 68 4.41 6.23 -17.02
N ARG A 69 4.44 5.11 -17.74
CA ARG A 69 4.18 5.00 -19.18
C ARG A 69 3.17 3.86 -19.45
N PRO A 70 1.90 4.06 -19.09
CA PRO A 70 0.87 3.04 -19.29
C PRO A 70 0.53 2.85 -20.78
N PRO A 71 0.01 1.68 -21.19
CA PRO A 71 -0.66 1.53 -22.48
C PRO A 71 -1.97 2.33 -22.51
N SER A 72 -2.52 2.56 -23.71
CA SER A 72 -3.74 3.38 -23.90
C SER A 72 -5.00 2.83 -23.22
N ASN A 73 -5.04 1.53 -22.95
CA ASN A 73 -6.16 0.83 -22.30
C ASN A 73 -5.92 0.58 -20.80
N TRP A 74 -5.04 1.35 -20.17
CA TRP A 74 -4.74 1.21 -18.75
C TRP A 74 -5.83 1.85 -17.88
N GLU A 75 -6.41 1.06 -16.99
CA GLU A 75 -7.54 1.48 -16.12
C GLU A 75 -7.11 1.73 -14.67
N GLU A 76 -5.87 1.42 -14.34
CA GLU A 76 -5.30 1.58 -12.99
C GLU A 76 -4.55 2.92 -12.86
N LEU A 77 -3.77 3.10 -11.79
CA LEU A 77 -3.08 4.35 -11.52
C LEU A 77 -1.99 4.66 -12.57
N SER A 78 -1.80 5.93 -12.88
CA SER A 78 -0.72 6.38 -13.76
C SER A 78 0.07 7.55 -13.16
N GLY A 79 1.34 7.66 -13.54
CA GLY A 79 2.26 8.69 -13.10
C GLY A 79 3.18 8.21 -11.98
N HIS A 80 3.75 9.17 -11.26
CA HIS A 80 4.59 8.91 -10.08
C HIS A 80 3.73 8.92 -8.82
N ILE A 81 4.15 8.16 -7.81
CA ILE A 81 3.52 8.18 -6.49
C ILE A 81 3.71 9.57 -5.88
N ASN A 82 2.62 10.14 -5.37
CA ASN A 82 2.57 11.46 -4.73
C ASN A 82 1.62 11.42 -3.52
N GLU A 83 1.47 12.55 -2.82
CA GLU A 83 0.64 12.68 -1.63
C GLU A 83 -0.83 12.28 -1.86
N ASP A 84 -1.43 12.70 -2.98
CA ASP A 84 -2.84 12.41 -3.29
C ASP A 84 -3.07 10.90 -3.48
N ILE A 85 -2.18 10.24 -4.23
CA ILE A 85 -2.22 8.80 -4.45
C ILE A 85 -2.02 8.06 -3.12
N LEU A 86 -1.05 8.47 -2.30
CA LEU A 86 -0.79 7.84 -1.01
C LEU A 86 -1.99 7.96 -0.06
N CYS A 87 -2.56 9.16 0.07
CA CYS A 87 -3.75 9.40 0.89
C CYS A 87 -4.92 8.51 0.46
N LYS A 88 -5.30 8.57 -0.82
CA LYS A 88 -6.42 7.78 -1.37
C LYS A 88 -6.16 6.29 -1.25
N TRP A 89 -4.97 5.83 -1.61
CA TRP A 89 -4.62 4.42 -1.56
C TRP A 89 -4.63 3.87 -0.13
N LEU A 90 -4.10 4.62 0.85
CA LEU A 90 -4.15 4.23 2.25
C LEU A 90 -5.61 4.14 2.74
N SER A 91 -6.39 5.22 2.57
CA SER A 91 -7.76 5.29 3.11
C SER A 91 -8.73 4.30 2.45
N ASN A 92 -8.52 3.96 1.18
CA ASN A 92 -9.37 3.00 0.46
C ASN A 92 -9.11 1.55 0.89
N ASN A 93 -7.92 1.28 1.44
CA ASN A 93 -7.51 -0.10 1.76
C ASN A 93 -7.52 -0.38 3.26
N TYR A 94 -7.41 0.64 4.11
CA TYR A 94 -7.39 0.47 5.55
C TYR A 94 -8.17 1.61 6.23
N ILE A 95 -8.98 1.25 7.24
CA ILE A 95 -9.72 2.19 8.07
C ILE A 95 -9.23 1.96 9.51
N PRO A 96 -8.58 2.95 10.14
CA PRO A 96 -8.15 2.86 11.52
C PRO A 96 -9.34 2.69 12.47
N ASP A 97 -9.13 1.94 13.56
CA ASP A 97 -10.08 1.87 14.66
C ASP A 97 -10.36 3.30 15.19
N GLY A 98 -11.63 3.61 15.48
CA GLY A 98 -12.03 4.92 16.03
C GLY A 98 -12.23 6.02 14.98
N LEU A 99 -12.09 5.73 13.68
CA LEU A 99 -12.60 6.61 12.63
C LEU A 99 -14.11 6.38 12.47
N ASP A 100 -14.95 7.33 12.89
CA ASP A 100 -16.41 7.25 12.74
C ASP A 100 -16.80 7.13 11.26
N GLN A 101 -17.94 6.48 10.98
CA GLN A 101 -18.47 6.40 9.61
C GLN A 101 -18.74 7.81 9.08
N VAL A 102 -18.04 8.15 8.00
CA VAL A 102 -18.12 9.42 7.28
C VAL A 102 -19.58 9.71 6.92
N THR A 103 -20.09 10.86 7.33
CA THR A 103 -21.34 11.38 6.76
C THR A 103 -21.02 11.95 5.38
N GLU A 104 -21.86 11.71 4.37
CA GLU A 104 -21.64 12.05 2.94
C GLU A 104 -21.29 13.54 2.65
N ASN A 105 -21.30 14.41 3.65
CA ASN A 105 -21.08 15.85 3.55
C ASN A 105 -19.73 16.35 4.11
N GLU A 106 -18.82 15.47 4.56
CA GLU A 106 -17.48 15.90 5.02
C GLU A 106 -16.56 16.26 3.85
N ASN A 107 -15.91 17.43 3.92
CA ASN A 107 -14.84 17.83 3.00
C ASN A 107 -13.66 16.81 3.09
N SER A 108 -13.17 16.35 1.93
CA SER A 108 -12.06 15.40 1.81
C SER A 108 -10.81 15.79 2.61
N THR A 109 -10.51 17.09 2.73
CA THR A 109 -9.37 17.57 3.54
C THR A 109 -9.56 17.27 5.03
N TYR A 110 -10.77 17.43 5.55
CA TYR A 110 -11.07 17.21 6.96
C TYR A 110 -11.02 15.71 7.30
N TYR A 111 -11.60 14.88 6.43
CA TYR A 111 -11.52 13.43 6.54
C TYR A 111 -10.06 12.95 6.62
N MET A 112 -9.19 13.44 5.72
CA MET A 112 -7.78 13.04 5.72
C MET A 112 -7.04 13.46 7.00
N LYS A 113 -7.36 14.63 7.57
CA LYS A 113 -6.79 15.02 8.88
C LYS A 113 -7.20 14.05 9.99
N ARG A 114 -8.48 13.68 10.09
CA ARG A 114 -8.96 12.72 11.08
C ARG A 114 -8.37 11.33 10.86
N TYR A 115 -8.27 10.90 9.61
CA TYR A 115 -7.66 9.63 9.23
C TYR A 115 -6.22 9.52 9.74
N MET A 116 -5.41 10.56 9.52
CA MET A 116 -4.02 10.59 10.00
C MET A 116 -3.93 10.66 11.52
N GLN A 117 -4.82 11.41 12.18
CA GLN A 117 -4.89 11.43 13.64
C GLN A 117 -5.23 10.04 14.23
N ALA A 118 -6.18 9.33 13.62
CA ALA A 118 -6.55 7.99 14.06
C ALA A 118 -5.37 7.01 13.88
N LEU A 119 -4.60 7.13 12.80
CA LEU A 119 -3.35 6.38 12.62
C LEU A 119 -2.34 6.71 13.72
N ILE A 120 -2.13 7.99 14.06
CA ILE A 120 -1.19 8.39 15.12
C ILE A 120 -1.60 7.82 16.49
N GLN A 121 -2.90 7.75 16.77
CA GLN A 121 -3.46 7.26 18.04
C GLN A 121 -3.50 5.73 18.13
N ASP A 122 -3.34 5.00 17.02
CA ASP A 122 -3.29 3.54 17.02
C ASP A 122 -2.02 3.02 17.72
N SER A 123 -2.12 2.72 19.01
CA SER A 123 -1.07 2.11 19.82
C SER A 123 -0.94 0.60 19.65
N LYS A 124 -1.86 -0.06 18.92
CA LYS A 124 -1.84 -1.51 18.70
C LYS A 124 -1.00 -1.92 17.49
N HIS A 125 -0.43 -0.94 16.76
CA HIS A 125 0.31 -1.12 15.51
C HIS A 125 -0.43 -2.00 14.51
N THR A 126 -1.71 -1.73 14.33
CA THR A 126 -2.60 -2.51 13.45
C THR A 126 -2.29 -2.34 11.96
N ILE A 127 -1.46 -1.35 11.60
CA ILE A 127 -0.93 -1.15 10.25
C ILE A 127 0.60 -0.97 10.28
N LYS A 128 1.28 -1.58 9.30
CA LYS A 128 2.68 -1.35 9.00
C LYS A 128 2.86 -1.12 7.50
N LEU A 129 3.46 0.01 7.13
CA LEU A 129 3.85 0.35 5.77
C LEU A 129 5.30 -0.05 5.54
N ILE A 130 5.57 -0.77 4.44
CA ILE A 130 6.92 -1.20 4.08
C ILE A 130 7.14 -0.73 2.64
N THR A 131 8.26 -0.05 2.41
CA THR A 131 8.61 0.55 1.11
C THR A 131 9.97 0.05 0.64
N CYS A 132 10.09 -0.32 -0.63
CA CYS A 132 11.35 -0.71 -1.26
C CYS A 132 11.35 -0.36 -2.75
N GLY A 133 12.46 0.15 -3.28
CA GLY A 133 12.55 0.57 -4.68
C GLY A 133 13.78 1.44 -4.92
N PRO A 134 13.84 2.15 -6.06
CA PRO A 134 14.92 3.09 -6.35
C PRO A 134 15.06 4.16 -5.25
N PRO A 135 16.29 4.57 -4.86
CA PRO A 135 16.50 5.51 -3.76
C PRO A 135 15.66 6.79 -3.84
N LEU A 136 15.63 7.43 -5.02
CA LEU A 136 14.84 8.65 -5.24
C LEU A 136 13.33 8.44 -5.04
N MET A 137 12.81 7.26 -5.38
CA MET A 137 11.41 6.92 -5.14
C MET A 137 11.16 6.74 -3.64
N ILE A 138 12.06 6.08 -2.92
CA ILE A 138 11.95 5.88 -1.47
C ILE A 138 11.94 7.23 -0.76
N ASP A 139 12.90 8.11 -1.08
CA ASP A 139 13.03 9.41 -0.44
C ASP A 139 11.81 10.31 -0.73
N SER A 140 11.33 10.30 -1.98
CA SER A 140 10.09 11.01 -2.35
C SER A 140 8.85 10.48 -1.63
N ILE A 141 8.73 9.17 -1.43
CA ILE A 141 7.63 8.58 -0.66
C ILE A 141 7.75 8.96 0.81
N GLU A 142 8.95 8.91 1.39
CA GLU A 142 9.18 9.29 2.78
C GLU A 142 8.82 10.76 3.02
N GLU A 143 9.23 11.66 2.13
CA GLU A 143 8.84 13.07 2.16
C GLU A 143 7.32 13.25 2.04
N SER A 144 6.70 12.59 1.06
CA SER A 144 5.24 12.65 0.85
C SER A 144 4.47 12.15 2.08
N LEU A 145 4.93 11.05 2.71
CA LEU A 145 4.31 10.50 3.92
C LEU A 145 4.44 11.48 5.10
N ASN A 146 5.58 12.16 5.25
CA ASN A 146 5.75 13.21 6.25
C ASN A 146 4.81 14.40 5.98
N ASN A 147 4.72 14.85 4.73
CA ASN A 147 3.87 15.97 4.32
C ASN A 147 2.39 15.74 4.62
N ILE A 148 1.90 14.50 4.42
CA ILE A 148 0.52 14.13 4.73
C ILE A 148 0.31 13.78 6.21
N GLY A 149 1.36 13.78 7.03
CA GLY A 149 1.28 13.51 8.48
C GLY A 149 1.16 12.03 8.85
N PHE A 150 1.60 11.11 7.99
CA PHE A 150 1.67 9.70 8.33
C PHE A 150 2.76 9.44 9.38
N PRO A 151 2.51 8.64 10.44
CA PRO A 151 3.48 8.41 11.52
C PRO A 151 4.63 7.47 11.11
N ILE A 152 5.54 7.95 10.26
CA ILE A 152 6.59 7.12 9.64
C ILE A 152 7.51 6.43 10.66
N ASN A 153 7.87 7.10 11.76
CA ASN A 153 8.79 6.57 12.77
C ASN A 153 8.22 5.34 13.50
N ASP A 154 6.90 5.26 13.62
CA ASP A 154 6.21 4.15 14.27
C ASP A 154 5.76 3.09 13.26
N LYS A 155 5.19 3.54 12.15
CA LYS A 155 4.39 2.69 11.25
C LYS A 155 5.02 2.43 9.89
N ALA A 156 6.15 3.03 9.55
CA ALA A 156 6.86 2.75 8.29
C ALA A 156 8.16 1.96 8.50
N ILE A 157 8.57 1.24 7.46
CA ILE A 157 9.91 0.68 7.27
C ILE A 157 10.32 0.97 5.82
N PHE A 158 11.51 1.54 5.63
CA PHE A 158 12.09 1.79 4.32
C PHE A 158 13.28 0.85 4.12
N ILE A 159 13.20 -0.01 3.11
CA ILE A 159 14.27 -0.93 2.73
C ILE A 159 15.08 -0.26 1.62
N ARG A 160 16.26 0.24 1.99
CA ARG A 160 17.21 0.93 1.11
C ARG A 160 18.30 -0.03 0.64
#